data_AF-A0A7V9LG63-F1
#
_entry.id   AF-A0A7V9LG63-F1
#
_cell.length_a   1.000
_cell.length_b   1.000
_cell.length_c   1.000
_cell.angle_alpha   90.00
_cell.angle_beta   90.00
_cell.angle_gamma   90.00
#
_symmetry.space_group_name_H-M   'P 1'
#
loop_
_entity.id
_entity.type
_entity.pdbx_description
1 polymer ?
#
loop_
_entity_poly.entity_id
_entity_poly.type
_entity_poly.pdbx_seq_one_letter_code
_entity_poly.pdbx_strand_id
1 'polypeptide(L)'
;MRRGGKHADRGIQLLLGRRNLEARFMPGVWVFPGGAVDREDGEGEAGFRACAVRELAEEAGIEIDESELVAYSRWITPRIVPIRFDTKFYLALAPAHTPPEPDGSEIVDAEWFEPQRALDMHHADELALVFPTIKHLESLLPYANAEEAIESARKRDVKAVEPEVVGKGDDRRIVLPDDLP
;
A
#
# COMPACT_ATOMS: atom_id res chain seq x y z
N MET A 1 -7.66 2.85 4.72
CA MET A 1 -7.69 2.56 6.17
C MET A 1 -9.14 2.42 6.60
N ARG A 2 -9.43 1.48 7.49
CA ARG A 2 -10.80 1.33 8.01
C ARG A 2 -11.12 2.50 8.94
N ARG A 3 -12.28 3.14 8.76
CA ARG A 3 -12.74 4.14 9.71
C ARG A 3 -12.99 3.50 11.08
N GLY A 4 -12.59 4.20 12.16
CA GLY A 4 -12.93 3.81 13.52
C GLY A 4 -14.44 3.72 13.75
N GLY A 5 -14.87 2.90 14.71
CA GLY A 5 -16.27 2.88 15.16
C GLY A 5 -16.59 4.05 16.09
N LYS A 6 -17.76 4.04 16.74
CA LYS A 6 -18.13 5.03 17.80
C LYS A 6 -17.11 5.12 18.96
N HIS A 7 -16.17 4.17 19.03
CA HIS A 7 -15.02 4.21 19.91
C HIS A 7 -13.79 4.49 19.05
N ALA A 8 -13.24 5.70 19.19
CA ALA A 8 -12.05 6.18 18.48
C ALA A 8 -10.75 5.43 18.85
N ASP A 9 -10.82 4.53 19.84
CA ASP A 9 -9.71 3.68 20.31
C ASP A 9 -9.49 2.42 19.45
N ARG A 10 -10.14 2.30 18.29
CA ARG A 10 -9.81 1.20 17.38
C ARG A 10 -8.50 1.52 16.68
N GLY A 11 -7.52 0.64 16.89
CA GLY A 11 -6.23 0.69 16.22
C GLY A 11 -6.35 0.72 14.70
N ILE A 12 -5.22 1.00 14.04
CA ILE A 12 -5.15 1.04 12.58
C ILE A 12 -5.56 -0.30 11.98
N GLN A 13 -6.42 -0.25 10.96
CA GLN A 13 -6.66 -1.38 10.07
C GLN A 13 -6.45 -0.96 8.62
N LEU A 14 -5.65 -1.74 7.89
CA LEU A 14 -5.24 -1.51 6.52
C LEU A 14 -5.84 -2.57 5.61
N LEU A 15 -6.29 -2.15 4.44
CA LEU A 15 -6.81 -3.07 3.44
C LEU A 15 -5.63 -3.67 2.67
N LEU A 16 -5.53 -4.98 2.67
CA LEU A 16 -4.60 -5.72 1.82
C LEU A 16 -5.40 -6.70 0.94
N GLY A 17 -4.99 -6.82 -0.32
CA GLY A 17 -5.50 -7.80 -1.27
C GLY A 17 -4.45 -8.86 -1.57
N ARG A 18 -4.87 -10.12 -1.68
CA ARG A 18 -4.03 -11.25 -2.10
C ARG A 18 -4.07 -11.37 -3.62
N ARG A 19 -2.92 -11.19 -4.25
CA ARG A 19 -2.76 -11.37 -5.70
C ARG A 19 -3.07 -12.80 -6.11
N ASN A 20 -3.71 -12.95 -7.27
CA ASN A 20 -3.93 -14.25 -7.89
C ASN A 20 -2.59 -15.00 -8.08
N LEU A 21 -2.62 -16.32 -7.93
CA LEU A 21 -1.46 -17.18 -8.17
C LEU A 21 -1.03 -17.20 -9.64
N GLU A 22 -1.92 -16.82 -10.56
CA GLU A 22 -1.63 -16.68 -11.99
C GLU A 22 -1.02 -15.31 -12.37
N ALA A 23 -0.86 -14.40 -11.40
CA ALA A 23 -0.28 -13.09 -11.64
C ALA A 23 1.17 -13.20 -12.15
N ARG A 24 1.49 -12.44 -13.21
CA ARG A 24 2.84 -12.41 -13.82
C ARG A 24 3.93 -11.88 -12.88
N PHE A 25 3.53 -11.10 -11.88
CA PHE A 25 4.41 -10.47 -10.91
C PHE A 25 3.87 -10.68 -9.51
N MET A 26 4.72 -11.23 -8.63
CA MET A 26 4.44 -11.47 -7.20
C MET A 26 3.12 -12.25 -6.95
N PRO A 27 2.94 -13.45 -7.53
CA PRO A 27 1.74 -14.25 -7.33
C PRO A 27 1.56 -14.65 -5.86
N GLY A 28 0.33 -14.57 -5.35
CA GLY A 28 -0.03 -14.98 -3.99
C GLY A 28 0.39 -14.02 -2.86
N VAL A 29 1.12 -12.95 -3.19
CA VAL A 29 1.53 -11.93 -2.22
C VAL A 29 0.36 -11.03 -1.84
N TRP A 30 0.31 -10.62 -0.58
CA TRP A 30 -0.59 -9.61 -0.06
C TRP A 30 0.00 -8.20 -0.25
N VAL A 31 -0.75 -7.33 -0.92
CA VAL A 31 -0.35 -5.96 -1.28
C VAL A 31 -1.48 -4.98 -1.01
N PHE A 32 -1.17 -3.68 -0.99
CA PHE A 32 -2.22 -2.67 -1.07
C PHE A 32 -2.85 -2.68 -2.47
N PRO A 33 -4.15 -2.38 -2.60
CA PRO A 33 -4.75 -2.19 -3.90
C PRO A 33 -4.05 -1.10 -4.71
N GLY A 34 -3.88 -1.32 -6.01
CA GLY A 34 -3.20 -0.38 -6.90
C GLY A 34 -2.55 -1.03 -8.11
N GLY A 35 -2.41 -0.24 -9.17
CA GLY A 35 -1.93 -0.71 -10.45
C GLY A 35 -1.16 0.36 -11.24
N ALA A 36 -1.24 0.27 -12.55
CA ALA A 36 -0.58 1.18 -13.47
C ALA A 36 -1.51 2.33 -13.85
N VAL A 37 -0.95 3.52 -14.04
CA VAL A 37 -1.70 4.68 -14.56
C VAL A 37 -2.03 4.41 -16.03
N ASP A 38 -3.31 4.40 -16.33
CA ASP A 38 -3.85 4.27 -17.68
C ASP A 38 -4.03 5.64 -18.34
N ARG A 39 -4.19 5.63 -19.66
CA ARG A 39 -4.39 6.87 -20.44
C ARG A 39 -5.60 7.66 -19.97
N GLU A 40 -6.64 6.98 -19.49
CA GLU A 40 -7.90 7.58 -19.05
C GLU A 40 -7.78 8.25 -17.67
N ASP A 41 -6.82 7.82 -16.85
CA ASP A 41 -6.52 8.44 -15.55
C ASP A 41 -5.90 9.84 -15.72
N GLY A 42 -5.24 10.08 -16.86
CA GLY A 42 -4.58 11.33 -17.20
C GLY A 42 -3.09 11.33 -16.86
N GLU A 43 -2.54 12.52 -16.58
CA GLU A 43 -1.09 12.71 -16.41
C GLU A 43 -0.72 13.32 -15.06
N GLY A 44 0.52 13.10 -14.63
CA GLY A 44 1.08 13.71 -13.43
C GLY A 44 0.34 13.31 -12.15
N GLU A 45 0.25 14.23 -11.19
CA GLU A 45 -0.38 13.95 -9.88
C GLU A 45 -1.85 13.57 -10.00
N ALA A 46 -2.60 14.19 -10.92
CA ALA A 46 -3.99 13.85 -11.14
C ALA A 46 -4.14 12.40 -11.64
N GLY A 47 -3.29 11.99 -12.58
CA GLY A 47 -3.26 10.60 -13.06
C GLY A 47 -2.97 9.57 -11.98
N PHE A 48 -2.02 9.84 -11.08
CA PHE A 48 -1.76 8.94 -9.95
C PHE A 48 -2.95 8.82 -8.99
N ARG A 49 -3.67 9.92 -8.74
CA ARG A 49 -4.84 9.92 -7.84
C ARG A 49 -6.03 9.21 -8.46
N ALA A 50 -6.31 9.48 -9.74
CA ALA A 50 -7.36 8.81 -10.51
C ALA A 50 -7.10 7.29 -10.60
N CYS A 51 -5.87 6.89 -10.94
CA CYS A 51 -5.45 5.50 -10.91
C CYS A 51 -5.67 4.86 -9.54
N ALA A 52 -5.22 5.50 -8.46
CA ALA A 52 -5.34 4.93 -7.12
C ALA A 52 -6.81 4.70 -6.69
N VAL A 53 -7.74 5.61 -7.01
CA VAL A 53 -9.16 5.40 -6.69
C VAL A 53 -9.81 4.34 -7.59
N ARG A 54 -9.45 4.31 -8.89
CA ARG A 54 -9.96 3.33 -9.84
C ARG A 54 -9.56 1.92 -9.43
N GLU A 55 -8.27 1.68 -9.22
CA GLU A 55 -7.73 0.37 -8.83
C GLU A 55 -8.30 -0.08 -7.48
N LEU A 56 -8.45 0.83 -6.51
CA LEU A 56 -9.06 0.49 -5.23
C LEU A 56 -10.53 0.02 -5.37
N ALA A 57 -11.29 0.65 -6.28
CA ALA A 57 -12.66 0.25 -6.56
C ALA A 57 -12.72 -1.07 -7.34
N GLU A 58 -11.87 -1.24 -8.36
CA GLU A 58 -11.81 -2.43 -9.21
C GLU A 58 -11.35 -3.66 -8.42
N GLU A 59 -10.25 -3.55 -7.67
CA GLU A 59 -9.62 -4.70 -7.02
C GLU A 59 -10.25 -5.08 -5.67
N ALA A 60 -10.95 -4.16 -5.00
CA ALA A 60 -11.44 -4.38 -3.64
C ALA A 60 -12.85 -3.84 -3.36
N GLY A 61 -13.54 -3.27 -4.36
CA GLY A 61 -14.91 -2.77 -4.21
C GLY A 61 -15.04 -1.56 -3.28
N ILE A 62 -13.94 -0.86 -2.99
CA ILE A 62 -13.95 0.31 -2.09
C ILE A 62 -13.96 1.60 -2.91
N GLU A 63 -15.10 2.27 -2.94
CA GLU A 63 -15.24 3.57 -3.60
C GLU A 63 -14.91 4.72 -2.64
N ILE A 64 -14.04 5.65 -3.08
CA ILE A 64 -13.73 6.91 -2.40
C ILE A 64 -13.61 8.06 -3.40
N ASP A 65 -13.83 9.28 -2.95
CA ASP A 65 -13.55 10.47 -3.76
C ASP A 65 -12.02 10.70 -3.80
N GLU A 66 -11.51 11.13 -4.96
CA GLU A 66 -10.10 11.44 -5.11
C GLU A 66 -9.61 12.42 -4.05
N SER A 67 -10.39 13.43 -3.66
CA SER A 67 -10.02 14.44 -2.64
C SER A 67 -9.76 13.84 -1.25
N GLU A 68 -10.20 12.62 -0.98
CA GLU A 68 -9.92 11.89 0.26
C GLU A 68 -8.49 11.33 0.31
N LEU A 69 -7.83 11.16 -0.85
CA LEU A 69 -6.46 10.68 -0.94
C LEU A 69 -5.46 11.69 -0.36
N VAL A 70 -4.70 11.23 0.63
CA VAL A 70 -3.57 11.94 1.23
C VAL A 70 -2.27 11.24 0.82
N ALA A 71 -1.37 11.97 0.15
CA ALA A 71 -0.07 11.43 -0.24
C ALA A 71 0.72 10.97 1.00
N TYR A 72 1.33 9.79 0.92
CA TYR A 72 2.05 9.19 2.04
C TYR A 72 3.52 8.92 1.72
N SER A 73 3.78 8.29 0.58
CA SER A 73 5.14 7.97 0.15
C SER A 73 5.21 7.86 -1.37
N ARG A 74 6.41 7.93 -1.93
CA ARG A 74 6.68 7.63 -3.34
C ARG A 74 7.90 6.73 -3.43
N TRP A 75 7.76 5.57 -4.05
CA TRP A 75 8.82 4.56 -4.13
C TRP A 75 9.16 4.29 -5.59
N ILE A 76 10.44 4.39 -5.93
CA ILE A 76 10.96 4.08 -7.25
C ILE A 76 11.75 2.78 -7.15
N THR A 77 11.37 1.77 -7.92
CA THR A 77 12.08 0.49 -7.93
C THR A 77 13.53 0.72 -8.39
N PRO A 78 14.54 0.11 -7.71
CA PRO A 78 15.94 0.28 -8.06
C PRO A 78 16.24 0.01 -9.54
N ARG A 79 17.18 0.75 -10.12
CA ARG A 79 17.53 0.66 -11.56
C ARG A 79 18.01 -0.71 -12.02
N ILE A 80 18.56 -1.51 -11.11
CA ILE A 80 19.08 -2.85 -11.42
C ILE A 80 17.98 -3.91 -11.56
N VAL A 81 16.76 -3.59 -11.14
CA VAL A 81 15.62 -4.51 -11.25
C VAL A 81 15.02 -4.39 -12.65
N PRO A 82 14.76 -5.52 -13.37
CA PRO A 82 14.26 -5.47 -14.75
C PRO A 82 12.88 -4.82 -14.90
N ILE A 83 11.97 -5.10 -13.95
CA ILE A 83 10.65 -4.49 -13.89
C ILE A 83 10.73 -3.36 -12.87
N ARG A 84 10.38 -2.15 -13.29
CA ARG A 84 10.48 -0.96 -12.46
C ARG A 84 9.15 -0.24 -12.40
N PHE A 85 8.80 0.20 -11.19
CA PHE A 85 7.66 1.05 -10.94
C PHE A 85 8.11 2.34 -10.26
N ASP A 86 7.41 3.43 -10.58
CA ASP A 86 7.44 4.70 -9.85
C ASP A 86 6.06 4.84 -9.20
N THR A 87 5.97 4.40 -7.96
CA THR A 87 4.70 4.15 -7.28
C THR A 87 4.45 5.22 -6.24
N LYS A 88 3.28 5.86 -6.29
CA LYS A 88 2.79 6.75 -5.23
C LYS A 88 1.82 6.00 -4.34
N PHE A 89 2.05 6.09 -3.03
CA PHE A 89 1.16 5.52 -2.02
C PHE A 89 0.37 6.64 -1.37
N TYR A 90 -0.91 6.35 -1.15
CA TYR A 90 -1.87 7.26 -0.55
C TYR A 90 -2.52 6.61 0.68
N LEU A 91 -2.87 7.43 1.67
CA LEU A 91 -3.77 7.06 2.75
C LEU A 91 -5.14 7.69 2.51
N ALA A 92 -6.19 6.94 2.83
CA ALA A 92 -7.57 7.44 2.86
C ALA A 92 -8.38 6.64 3.89
N LEU A 93 -9.47 7.24 4.38
CA LEU A 93 -10.48 6.52 5.15
C LEU A 93 -11.48 5.88 4.19
N ALA A 94 -11.66 4.57 4.31
CA ALA A 94 -12.75 3.90 3.61
C ALA A 94 -14.11 4.36 4.17
N PRO A 95 -15.19 4.27 3.37
CA PRO A 95 -16.53 4.51 3.87
C PRO A 95 -16.86 3.57 5.04
N ALA A 96 -17.75 4.03 5.92
CA ALA A 96 -18.07 3.27 7.12
C ALA A 96 -18.75 1.94 6.76
N HIS A 97 -18.32 0.87 7.43
CA HIS A 97 -18.91 -0.47 7.29
C HIS A 97 -18.77 -1.11 5.89
N THR A 98 -17.81 -0.68 5.07
CA THR A 98 -17.56 -1.31 3.77
C THR A 98 -16.69 -2.57 3.91
N PRO A 99 -17.24 -3.78 3.67
CA PRO A 99 -16.41 -4.97 3.49
C PRO A 99 -15.66 -4.87 2.16
N PRO A 100 -14.43 -5.38 2.06
CA PRO A 100 -13.76 -5.46 0.77
C PRO A 100 -14.38 -6.58 -0.07
N GLU A 101 -14.53 -6.31 -1.36
CA GLU A 101 -15.08 -7.23 -2.36
C GLU A 101 -14.03 -7.40 -3.46
N PRO A 102 -13.18 -8.44 -3.37
CA PRO A 102 -12.14 -8.66 -4.36
C PRO A 102 -12.71 -9.01 -5.74
N ASP A 103 -12.06 -8.57 -6.82
CA ASP A 103 -12.51 -8.79 -8.20
C ASP A 103 -12.58 -10.28 -8.59
N GLY A 104 -11.82 -11.13 -7.89
CA GLY A 104 -11.72 -12.56 -8.12
C GLY A 104 -10.80 -12.93 -9.29
N SER A 105 -10.24 -11.96 -10.00
CA SER A 105 -9.30 -12.15 -11.13
C SER A 105 -7.89 -11.70 -10.79
N GLU A 106 -7.67 -10.43 -10.51
CA GLU A 106 -6.38 -9.90 -10.10
C GLU A 106 -6.14 -10.14 -8.60
N ILE A 107 -7.12 -9.78 -7.78
CA ILE A 107 -7.13 -9.99 -6.34
C ILE A 107 -8.16 -11.06 -6.04
N VAL A 108 -7.72 -12.15 -5.41
CA VAL A 108 -8.58 -13.31 -5.12
C VAL A 108 -9.08 -13.36 -3.68
N ASP A 109 -8.57 -12.46 -2.84
CA ASP A 109 -8.94 -12.32 -1.44
C ASP A 109 -8.60 -10.90 -0.95
N ALA A 110 -9.35 -10.34 -0.02
CA ALA A 110 -9.08 -9.02 0.53
C ALA A 110 -9.56 -8.92 1.98
N GLU A 111 -8.72 -8.38 2.87
CA GLU A 111 -9.02 -8.30 4.30
C GLU A 111 -8.44 -7.01 4.92
N TRP A 112 -9.08 -6.59 6.01
CA TRP A 112 -8.61 -5.53 6.90
C TRP A 112 -7.64 -6.08 7.95
N PHE A 113 -6.37 -5.72 7.88
CA PHE A 113 -5.33 -6.14 8.82
C PHE A 113 -4.90 -5.03 9.77
N GLU A 114 -4.71 -5.38 11.04
CA GLU A 114 -3.88 -4.56 11.93
C GLU A 114 -2.40 -4.67 11.52
N PRO A 115 -1.62 -3.57 11.49
CA PRO A 115 -0.26 -3.60 10.98
C PRO A 115 0.64 -4.63 11.70
N GLN A 116 0.59 -4.64 13.04
CA GLN A 116 1.39 -5.59 13.82
C GLN A 116 1.00 -7.04 13.53
N ARG A 117 -0.31 -7.32 13.43
CA ARG A 117 -0.79 -8.67 13.11
C ARG A 117 -0.32 -9.14 11.74
N ALA A 118 -0.37 -8.27 10.72
CA ALA A 118 0.13 -8.62 9.39
C ALA A 118 1.64 -8.92 9.39
N LEU A 119 2.42 -8.15 10.15
CA LEU A 119 3.86 -8.38 10.33
C LEU A 119 4.13 -9.70 11.07
N ASP A 120 3.38 -10.00 12.13
CA ASP A 120 3.52 -11.25 12.89
C ASP A 120 3.20 -12.47 12.02
N MET A 121 2.10 -12.41 11.25
CA MET A 121 1.73 -13.47 10.30
C MET A 121 2.77 -13.63 9.19
N HIS A 122 3.38 -12.52 8.74
CA HIS A 122 4.48 -12.59 7.78
C HIS A 122 5.72 -13.26 8.36
N HIS A 123 6.09 -12.94 9.61
CA HIS A 123 7.19 -13.61 10.32
C HIS A 123 6.93 -15.10 10.57
N ALA A 124 5.67 -15.51 10.64
CA ALA A 124 5.24 -16.89 10.76
C ALA A 124 5.05 -17.62 9.42
N ASP A 125 5.40 -16.99 8.29
CA ASP A 125 5.18 -17.49 6.92
C ASP A 125 3.70 -17.75 6.55
N GLU A 126 2.75 -17.16 7.29
CA GLU A 126 1.30 -17.27 7.06
C GLU A 126 0.76 -16.20 6.11
N LEU A 127 1.46 -15.06 6.00
CA LEU A 127 1.10 -13.94 5.14
C LEU A 127 2.30 -13.52 4.27
N ALA A 128 2.29 -13.88 2.99
CA ALA A 128 3.36 -13.49 2.07
C ALA A 128 3.27 -11.98 1.78
N LEU A 129 4.21 -11.19 2.32
CA LEU A 129 4.34 -9.76 2.09
C LEU A 129 5.58 -9.42 1.29
N VAL A 130 5.57 -8.27 0.63
CA VAL A 130 6.73 -7.72 -0.07
C VAL A 130 7.29 -6.50 0.65
N PHE A 131 8.55 -6.22 0.38
CA PHE A 131 9.33 -5.22 1.11
C PHE A 131 8.67 -3.84 1.21
N PRO A 132 8.10 -3.24 0.14
CA PRO A 132 7.38 -1.98 0.28
C PRO A 132 6.20 -2.08 1.25
N THR A 133 5.39 -3.16 1.17
CA THR A 133 4.27 -3.38 2.09
C THR A 133 4.75 -3.48 3.53
N ILE A 134 5.78 -4.30 3.80
CA ILE A 134 6.36 -4.46 5.14
C ILE A 134 6.77 -3.11 5.73
N LYS A 135 7.48 -2.29 4.95
CA LYS A 135 7.97 -0.98 5.41
C LYS A 135 6.83 0.00 5.70
N HIS A 136 5.75 -0.05 4.93
CA HIS A 136 4.55 0.74 5.21
C HIS A 136 3.80 0.26 6.45
N LEU A 137 3.74 -1.04 6.71
CA LEU A 137 3.15 -1.57 7.95
C LEU A 137 3.96 -1.10 9.16
N GLU A 138 5.29 -1.23 9.11
CA GLU A 138 6.20 -0.77 10.17
C GLU A 138 6.07 0.75 10.41
N SER A 139 6.01 1.56 9.36
CA SER A 139 5.91 3.02 9.47
C SER A 139 4.57 3.51 10.03
N LEU A 140 3.57 2.63 10.06
CA LEU A 140 2.24 2.92 10.61
C LEU A 140 2.06 2.44 12.06
N LEU A 141 2.97 1.61 12.60
CA LEU A 141 2.93 1.16 14.00
C LEU A 141 2.93 2.29 15.06
N PRO A 142 3.60 3.45 14.86
CA PRO A 142 3.63 4.50 15.88
C PRO A 142 2.29 5.23 16.11
N TYR A 143 1.32 5.10 15.21
CA TYR A 143 0.06 5.83 15.26
C TYR A 143 -1.01 5.04 16.01
N ALA A 144 -1.79 5.72 16.85
CA ALA A 144 -2.83 5.08 17.65
C ALA A 144 -4.06 4.70 16.82
N ASN A 145 -4.41 5.48 15.80
CA ASN A 145 -5.59 5.26 14.95
C ASN A 145 -5.39 5.82 13.53
N ALA A 146 -6.37 5.58 12.66
CA ALA A 146 -6.31 5.96 11.25
C ALA A 146 -6.34 7.47 11.04
N GLU A 147 -7.11 8.18 11.86
CA GLU A 147 -7.23 9.63 11.81
C GLU A 147 -5.89 10.31 12.11
N GLU A 148 -5.17 9.86 13.15
CA GLU A 148 -3.84 10.37 13.51
C GLU A 148 -2.82 10.14 12.39
N ALA A 149 -2.81 8.94 11.80
CA ALA A 149 -1.92 8.62 10.68
C ALA A 149 -2.18 9.53 9.47
N ILE A 150 -3.45 9.78 9.14
CA ILE A 150 -3.86 10.67 8.05
C ILE A 150 -3.49 12.12 8.34
N GLU A 151 -3.75 12.62 9.55
CA GLU A 151 -3.36 13.98 9.95
C GLU A 151 -1.85 14.19 9.92
N SER A 152 -1.09 13.18 10.32
CA SER A 152 0.36 13.19 10.21
C SER A 152 0.79 13.22 8.73
N ALA A 153 0.20 12.38 7.89
CA ALA A 153 0.49 12.31 6.46
C ALA A 153 0.22 13.63 5.73
N ARG A 154 -0.85 14.35 6.07
CA ARG A 154 -1.18 15.67 5.48
C ARG A 154 -0.09 16.73 5.69
N LYS A 155 0.78 16.54 6.70
CA LYS A 155 1.87 17.47 7.04
C LYS A 155 3.21 17.05 6.44
N ARG A 156 3.28 15.89 5.78
CA ARG A 156 4.53 15.33 5.21
C ARG A 156 4.86 15.99 3.87
N ASP A 157 6.15 16.21 3.64
CA ASP A 157 6.71 16.46 2.32
C ASP A 157 7.11 15.12 1.69
N VAL A 158 6.34 14.65 0.70
CA VAL A 158 6.54 13.32 0.11
C VAL A 158 7.63 13.37 -0.95
N LYS A 159 8.82 12.87 -0.58
CA LYS A 159 9.96 12.71 -1.49
C LYS A 159 10.01 11.30 -2.07
N ALA A 160 10.63 11.19 -3.24
CA ALA A 160 10.87 9.89 -3.87
C ALA A 160 11.95 9.12 -3.09
N VAL A 161 11.61 7.89 -2.70
CA VAL A 161 12.51 6.90 -2.14
C VAL A 161 12.91 5.95 -3.26
N GLU A 162 14.18 5.95 -3.66
CA GLU A 162 14.74 4.96 -4.59
C GLU A 162 15.69 4.06 -3.79
N PRO A 163 15.27 2.84 -3.39
CA PRO A 163 16.16 1.92 -2.70
C PRO A 163 17.34 1.52 -3.58
N GLU A 164 18.48 1.22 -2.96
CA GLU A 164 19.64 0.67 -3.63
C GLU A 164 19.78 -0.81 -3.33
N VAL A 165 20.13 -1.61 -4.34
CA VAL A 165 20.53 -3.00 -4.12
C VAL A 165 22.04 -3.04 -4.06
N VAL A 166 22.58 -3.32 -2.88
CA VAL A 166 24.03 -3.43 -2.65
C VAL A 166 24.41 -4.89 -2.42
N GLY A 167 25.66 -5.23 -2.73
CA GLY A 167 26.19 -6.61 -2.62
C GLY A 167 26.25 -7.35 -3.95
N LYS A 168 26.74 -8.59 -3.92
CA LYS A 168 26.93 -9.46 -5.11
C LYS A 168 26.54 -10.90 -4.79
N GLY A 169 26.04 -11.63 -5.79
CA GLY A 169 25.60 -13.01 -5.62
C GLY A 169 24.46 -13.12 -4.60
N ASP A 170 24.61 -14.05 -3.65
CA ASP A 170 23.61 -14.32 -2.61
C ASP A 170 23.61 -13.29 -1.47
N ASP A 171 24.61 -12.39 -1.41
CA ASP A 171 24.73 -11.34 -0.37
C ASP A 171 24.08 -10.00 -0.79
N ARG A 172 23.05 -10.06 -1.64
CA ARG A 172 22.30 -8.86 -2.05
C ARG A 172 21.38 -8.41 -0.94
N ARG A 173 21.47 -7.14 -0.55
CA ARG A 173 20.56 -6.50 0.40
C ARG A 173 19.99 -5.20 -0.17
N ILE A 174 18.76 -4.90 0.22
CA ILE A 174 18.10 -3.62 -0.09
C ILE A 174 18.53 -2.62 0.97
N VAL A 175 19.08 -1.49 0.55
CA VAL A 175 19.41 -0.34 1.39
C VAL A 175 18.44 0.78 1.05
N LEU A 176 17.82 1.32 2.08
CA LEU A 176 16.96 2.48 1.97
C LEU A 176 17.82 3.74 2.17
N PRO A 177 17.48 4.87 1.51
CA PRO A 177 18.08 6.17 1.82
C PRO A 177 17.92 6.50 3.31
N ASP A 178 18.88 7.25 3.88
CA ASP A 178 18.89 7.59 5.32
C ASP A 178 17.64 8.38 5.76
N ASP A 179 16.94 9.04 4.82
CA ASP A 179 15.74 9.85 5.05
C ASP A 179 14.44 9.10 4.68
N LEU A 180 14.20 7.94 5.28
CA LEU A 180 12.90 7.28 5.15
C LEU A 180 11.78 8.12 5.78
N PRO A 181 10.58 8.17 5.16
CA PRO A 181 9.42 8.89 5.70
C PRO A 181 8.86 8.24 6.97
#